data_AF-A0A7K4NFQ4-F1
#
_entry.id   AF-A0A7K4NFQ4-F1
#
_cell.length_a   1.000
_cell.length_b   1.000
_cell.length_c   1.000
_cell.angle_alpha   90.00
_cell.angle_beta   90.00
_cell.angle_gamma   90.00
#
_symmetry.space_group_name_H-M   'P 1'
#
loop_
_entity.id
_entity.type
_entity.pdbx_description
1 polymer ?
#
loop_
_entity_poly.entity_id
_entity_poly.type
_entity_poly.pdbx_seq_one_letter_code
_entity_poly.pdbx_strand_id
1 'polypeptide(L)' 'DWNEKVTRYQIKQISGETGSNTKYSCPSCDKIESHDMCFATPDCDNIINPMQFGKKRL' A
#
# COMPACT_ATOMS: atom_id res chain seq x y z
N ASP A 1 19.67 -8.22 11.09
CA ASP A 1 20.48 -7.13 10.51
C ASP A 1 19.60 -6.10 9.81
N TRP A 2 19.62 -4.86 10.28
CA TRP A 2 18.96 -3.73 9.64
C TRP A 2 20.02 -2.72 9.18
N ASN A 3 19.86 -2.18 7.97
CA ASN A 3 20.78 -1.18 7.41
C ASN A 3 20.00 0.07 6.99
N GLU A 4 20.21 1.16 7.73
CA GLU A 4 19.52 2.43 7.51
C GLU A 4 19.64 2.96 6.08
N LYS A 5 20.83 2.82 5.47
CA LYS A 5 21.10 3.36 4.12
C LYS A 5 20.23 2.67 3.08
N VAL A 6 20.07 1.35 3.21
CA VAL A 6 19.26 0.54 2.28
C VAL A 6 17.78 0.85 2.46
N THR A 7 17.29 0.91 3.70
CA THR A 7 15.90 1.27 3.98
C THR A 7 15.57 2.68 3.47
N ARG A 8 16.46 3.66 3.69
CA ARG A 8 16.25 5.02 3.19
C ARG A 8 16.19 5.08 1.67
N TYR A 9 17.03 4.29 0.98
CA TYR A 9 16.97 4.18 -0.47
C TYR A 9 15.63 3.58 -0.94
N GLN A 10 15.15 2.52 -0.29
CA GLN A 10 13.86 1.90 -0.62
C GLN A 10 12.69 2.86 -0.43
N ILE A 11 12.66 3.63 0.65
CA ILE A 11 11.62 4.65 0.89
C ILE A 11 11.60 5.68 -0.24
N LYS A 12 12.78 6.16 -0.65
CA LYS A 12 12.89 7.13 -1.76
C LYS A 12 12.45 6.57 -3.12
N GLN A 13 12.65 5.28 -3.35
CA GLN A 13 12.13 4.61 -4.57
C GLN A 13 10.61 4.54 -4.54
N ILE A 14 10.02 4.17 -3.40
CA ILE A 14 8.55 4.09 -3.24
C ILE A 14 7.90 5.46 -3.43
N SER A 15 8.53 6.53 -2.93
CA SER A 15 8.04 7.90 -3.12
C SER A 15 8.24 8.44 -4.54
N GLY A 16 9.05 7.78 -5.37
CA GLY A 16 9.38 8.21 -6.72
C GLY A 16 10.47 9.29 -6.80
N GLU A 17 11.14 9.61 -5.68
CA GLU A 17 12.21 10.63 -5.62
C GLU A 17 13.53 10.15 -6.25
N THR A 18 13.72 8.85 -6.42
CA THR A 18 14.96 8.26 -6.94
C THR A 18 14.62 7.10 -7.86
N GLY A 19 15.46 6.80 -8.86
CA GLY A 19 15.25 5.69 -9.81
C GLY A 19 14.35 6.07 -11.00
N SER A 20 13.34 5.23 -11.29
CA SER A 20 12.48 5.33 -12.47
C SER A 20 11.38 6.41 -12.39
N ASN A 21 11.43 7.28 -11.37
CA ASN A 21 10.39 8.29 -11.09
C ASN A 21 8.96 7.72 -10.95
N THR A 22 8.85 6.42 -10.67
CA THR A 22 7.55 5.75 -10.55
C THR A 22 7.03 5.91 -9.14
N LYS A 23 5.92 6.64 -9.00
CA LYS A 23 5.25 6.78 -7.70
C LYS A 23 4.33 5.60 -7.46
N TYR A 24 4.72 4.73 -6.53
CA TYR A 24 3.90 3.58 -6.17
C TYR A 24 2.75 4.03 -5.26
N SER A 25 1.52 3.74 -5.68
CA SER A 25 0.31 3.99 -4.89
C SER A 25 -0.15 2.71 -4.22
N CYS A 26 -0.93 2.84 -3.13
CA CYS A 26 -1.50 1.68 -2.45
C CYS A 26 -2.33 0.84 -3.43
N PRO A 27 -2.07 -0.47 -3.54
CA PRO A 27 -2.81 -1.35 -4.44
C PRO A 27 -4.30 -1.47 -4.05
N SER A 28 -5.13 -1.89 -4.99
CA SER A 28 -6.56 -2.19 -4.74
C SER A 28 -6.74 -3.43 -3.86
N CYS A 29 -7.92 -3.57 -3.26
CA CYS A 29 -8.25 -4.74 -2.42
C CYS A 29 -8.01 -6.06 -3.18
N ASP A 30 -8.50 -6.16 -4.42
CA ASP A 30 -8.34 -7.34 -5.28
C ASP A 30 -6.86 -7.73 -5.49
N LYS A 31 -5.97 -6.74 -5.62
CA LYS A 31 -4.53 -6.99 -5.79
C LYS A 31 -3.88 -7.47 -4.49
N ILE A 32 -4.35 -7.00 -3.35
CA ILE A 32 -3.82 -7.46 -2.06
C ILE A 32 -4.35 -8.87 -1.76
N GLU A 33 -5.61 -9.15 -2.11
CA GLU A 33 -6.22 -10.47 -2.01
C GLU A 33 -5.47 -11.48 -2.88
N SER A 34 -5.12 -11.12 -4.13
CA SER A 34 -4.37 -12.00 -5.03
C SER A 34 -2.96 -12.35 -4.54
N HIS A 35 -2.44 -11.65 -3.52
CA HIS A 35 -1.14 -11.91 -2.92
C HIS A 35 -1.25 -12.49 -1.51
N ASP A 36 -2.44 -12.97 -1.10
CA ASP A 36 -2.72 -13.53 0.23
C ASP A 36 -2.38 -12.57 1.39
N MET A 37 -2.43 -11.25 1.14
CA MET A 37 -2.12 -10.21 2.13
C MET A 37 -3.38 -9.50 2.67
N CYS A 38 -4.58 -9.91 2.24
CA CYS A 38 -5.84 -9.27 2.62
C CYS A 38 -6.50 -10.03 3.77
N PHE A 39 -6.69 -9.35 4.90
CA PHE A 39 -7.42 -9.88 6.06
C PHE A 39 -8.77 -9.17 6.16
N ALA A 40 -9.72 -9.61 5.33
CA ALA A 40 -11.04 -8.99 5.26
C ALA A 40 -11.81 -9.14 6.59
N THR A 41 -12.38 -8.03 7.09
CA THR A 41 -13.32 -8.00 8.20
C THR A 41 -14.73 -7.68 7.68
N PRO A 42 -15.80 -7.87 8.49
CA PRO A 42 -17.16 -7.51 8.07
C PRO A 42 -17.33 -6.03 7.68
N ASP A 43 -16.40 -5.16 8.09
CA ASP A 43 -16.41 -3.74 7.74
C ASP A 43 -15.98 -3.45 6.29
N CYS A 44 -15.49 -4.46 5.55
CA CYS A 44 -15.00 -4.32 4.19
C CYS A 44 -16.08 -4.32 3.08
N ASP A 45 -17.36 -4.50 3.42
CA ASP A 45 -18.47 -4.81 2.49
C ASP A 45 -18.55 -4.01 1.16
N ASN A 46 -18.07 -2.76 1.10
CA ASN A 46 -18.09 -1.95 -0.13
C ASN A 46 -16.77 -1.19 -0.37
N ILE A 47 -15.66 -1.74 0.12
CA ILE A 47 -14.34 -1.09 0.06
C ILE A 47 -13.58 -1.57 -1.19
N ILE A 48 -13.34 -0.66 -2.13
CA ILE A 48 -12.61 -0.94 -3.37
C ILE A 48 -11.10 -0.80 -3.16
N ASN A 49 -10.70 0.16 -2.31
CA ASN A 49 -9.32 0.40 -1.97
C ASN A 49 -9.12 0.35 -0.45
N PRO A 50 -8.06 -0.30 0.05
CA PRO A 50 -7.76 -0.36 1.49
C PRO A 50 -7.70 1.03 2.15
N MET A 51 -7.36 2.07 1.39
CA MET A 51 -7.33 3.46 1.85
C MET A 51 -8.72 4.04 2.22
N GLN A 52 -9.81 3.36 1.87
CA GLN A 52 -11.18 3.71 2.29
C GLN A 52 -11.56 3.05 3.61
N PHE A 53 -10.80 2.04 4.07
CA PHE A 53 -11.02 1.38 5.35
C PHE A 53 -10.87 2.39 6.50
N GLY A 54 -11.87 2.45 7.38
CA GLY A 54 -11.93 3.39 8.50
C GLY A 54 -12.22 4.85 8.13
N LYS A 55 -12.39 5.20 6.85
CA LYS A 55 -12.89 6.53 6.49
C LYS A 55 -14.41 6.58 6.66
N LYS A 56 -14.91 7.59 7.40
CA LYS A 56 -16.34 7.89 7.44
C LYS A 56 -16.81 8.14 6.01
N ARG A 57 -17.76 7.34 5.52
CA ARG A 57 -18.53 7.68 4.32
C ARG A 57 -19.26 8.99 4.66
N LEU A 58 -18.99 10.04 3.89
CA LEU A 58 -19.65 11.34 4.03
C LEU A 58 -21.10 11.25 3.56
#